data_AF-A0A8J5FTL2-F1
#
_entry.id   AF-A0A8J5FTL2-F1
#
_cell.length_a   1.000
_cell.length_b   1.000
_cell.length_c   1.000
_cell.angle_alpha   90.00
_cell.angle_beta   90.00
_cell.angle_gamma   90.00
#
_symmetry.space_group_name_H-M   'P 1'
#
loop_
_entity.id
_entity.type
_entity.pdbx_description
1 polymer ?
#
loop_
_entity_poly.entity_id
_entity_poly.type
_entity_poly.pdbx_seq_one_letter_code
_entity_poly.pdbx_strand_id
1 'polypeptide(L)'
;MYSSDVEEGGETVFPNAKVNSSSLPWYNELSDCGKRGLALKPKMGNALLFWSMKPDGTVDPLSLHGSCPVIKGNKWSSTKWMHVHGYH
;
A
#
# COMPACT_ATOMS: atom_id res chain seq x y z
N MET A 1 3.56 -5.49 6.64
CA MET A 1 5.04 -5.54 6.73
C MET A 1 5.57 -6.23 5.49
N TYR A 2 6.62 -5.70 4.87
CA TYR A 2 7.27 -6.33 3.72
C TYR A 2 8.43 -7.21 4.20
N SER A 3 8.42 -8.47 3.80
CA SER A 3 9.42 -9.49 4.17
C SER A 3 10.37 -9.81 3.02
N SER A 4 10.26 -9.11 1.89
CA SER A 4 11.19 -9.16 0.77
C SER A 4 11.30 -7.79 0.10
N ASP A 5 12.43 -7.56 -0.56
CA ASP A 5 12.55 -6.54 -1.59
C ASP A 5 11.92 -7.06 -2.89
N VAL A 6 11.37 -6.15 -3.69
CA VAL A 6 10.82 -6.47 -5.01
C VAL A 6 11.57 -5.65 -6.06
N GLU A 7 12.04 -6.31 -7.11
CA GLU A 7 12.84 -5.69 -8.16
C GLU A 7 11.99 -4.76 -9.03
N GLU A 8 10.82 -5.23 -9.47
CA GLU A 8 9.91 -4.46 -10.32
C GLU A 8 8.43 -4.79 -10.02
N GLY A 9 7.61 -3.75 -9.92
CA GLY A 9 6.20 -3.85 -9.56
C GLY A 9 5.98 -4.18 -8.08
N GLY A 10 4.88 -4.87 -7.78
CA GLY A 10 4.54 -5.33 -6.44
C GLY A 10 4.17 -4.23 -5.46
N GLU A 11 3.95 -3.00 -5.90
CA GLU A 11 3.64 -1.89 -5.01
C GLU A 11 2.34 -2.09 -4.23
N THR A 12 2.24 -1.51 -3.05
CA THR A 12 0.94 -1.31 -2.40
C THR A 12 0.41 0.04 -2.85
N VAL A 13 -0.73 0.05 -3.57
CA VAL A 13 -1.32 1.25 -4.18
C VAL A 13 -2.63 1.62 -3.49
N PHE A 14 -2.84 2.92 -3.25
CA PHE A 14 -4.07 3.53 -2.77
C PHE A 14 -4.65 4.41 -3.88
N PRO A 15 -5.53 3.87 -4.75
CA PRO A 15 -6.03 4.59 -5.92
C PRO A 15 -6.92 5.79 -5.56
N ASN A 16 -7.57 5.75 -4.40
CA ASN A 16 -8.47 6.84 -3.97
C ASN A 16 -7.75 7.91 -3.15
N ALA A 17 -6.46 7.74 -2.82
CA ALA A 17 -5.72 8.69 -2.03
C ALA A 17 -5.60 10.04 -2.78
N LYS A 18 -5.97 11.14 -2.10
CA LYS A 18 -5.90 12.49 -2.66
C LYS A 18 -4.50 13.08 -2.51
N VAL A 19 -3.55 12.51 -3.24
CA VAL A 19 -2.17 13.02 -3.30
C VAL A 19 -1.77 13.25 -4.75
N ASN A 20 -0.80 14.16 -4.95
CA ASN A 20 -0.15 14.25 -6.24
C ASN A 20 0.85 13.09 -6.38
N SER A 21 0.44 11.98 -7.02
CA SER A 21 1.31 10.79 -7.14
C SER A 21 2.62 11.11 -7.88
N SER A 22 2.60 12.06 -8.82
CA SER A 22 3.79 12.47 -9.57
C SER A 22 4.82 13.24 -8.74
N SER A 23 4.46 13.69 -7.53
CA SER A 23 5.41 14.34 -6.61
C SER A 23 6.13 13.34 -5.70
N LEU A 24 5.84 12.04 -5.79
CA LEU A 24 6.55 11.03 -5.02
C LEU A 24 8.01 10.93 -5.50
N PRO A 25 9.01 10.90 -4.60
CA PRO A 25 10.42 10.81 -5.00
C PRO A 25 10.73 9.59 -5.88
N TRP A 26 9.99 8.50 -5.69
CA TRP A 26 10.12 7.25 -6.43
C TRP A 26 9.12 7.09 -7.58
N TYR A 27 8.41 8.16 -7.98
CA TYR A 27 7.36 8.08 -9.00
C TYR A 27 7.83 7.46 -10.32
N ASN A 28 9.04 7.80 -10.75
CA ASN A 28 9.63 7.29 -12.00
C ASN A 28 9.98 5.79 -11.93
N GLU A 29 10.10 5.23 -10.74
CA GLU A 29 10.36 3.79 -10.52
C GLU A 29 9.07 2.97 -10.38
N LEU A 30 7.90 3.61 -10.37
CA LEU A 30 6.61 2.93 -10.23
C LEU A 30 6.18 2.27 -11.54
N SER A 31 5.57 1.09 -11.42
CA SER A 31 4.79 0.45 -12.48
C SER A 31 3.59 1.29 -12.90
N ASP A 32 3.01 0.98 -14.07
CA ASP A 32 1.78 1.62 -14.54
C ASP A 32 0.60 1.44 -13.58
N CYS A 33 0.60 0.37 -12.78
CA CYS A 33 -0.36 0.18 -11.71
C CYS A 33 -0.09 1.15 -10.54
N GLY A 34 1.17 1.26 -10.09
CA GLY A 34 1.57 2.13 -8.98
C GLY A 34 1.29 3.61 -9.26
N LYS A 35 1.43 4.05 -10.51
CA LYS A 35 1.18 5.44 -10.92
C LYS A 35 -0.30 5.87 -10.81
N ARG A 36 -1.24 4.93 -10.66
CA ARG A 36 -2.69 5.21 -10.54
C ARG A 36 -3.11 5.76 -9.17
N GLY A 37 -2.19 5.94 -8.23
CA GLY A 37 -2.49 6.50 -6.91
C GLY A 37 -1.25 6.70 -6.05
N LEU A 38 -1.44 6.83 -4.74
CA LEU A 38 -0.33 6.77 -3.79
C LEU A 38 0.20 5.34 -3.75
N ALA A 39 1.44 5.11 -4.16
CA ALA A 39 2.02 3.79 -4.15
C ALA A 39 3.32 3.72 -3.34
N LEU A 40 3.53 2.59 -2.68
CA LEU A 40 4.75 2.29 -1.94
C LEU A 40 5.41 1.04 -2.52
N LYS A 41 6.70 1.17 -2.86
CA LYS A 41 7.55 0.04 -3.28
C LYS A 41 7.81 -0.89 -2.08
N PRO A 42 7.68 -2.22 -2.22
CA PRO A 42 8.03 -3.15 -1.17
C PRO A 42 9.54 -3.10 -0.93
N LYS A 43 9.91 -2.79 0.32
CA LYS A 43 11.29 -2.83 0.78
C LYS A 43 11.36 -3.67 2.04
N MET A 44 12.23 -4.66 2.07
CA MET A 44 12.34 -5.60 3.17
C MET A 44 12.53 -4.86 4.50
N GLY A 45 11.77 -5.26 5.52
CA GLY A 45 11.81 -4.65 6.86
C GLY A 45 10.88 -3.45 7.03
N ASN A 46 10.42 -2.81 5.96
CA ASN A 46 9.47 -1.70 6.08
C ASN A 46 8.06 -2.19 6.47
N ALA A 47 7.36 -1.38 7.25
CA ALA A 47 5.96 -1.56 7.58
C ALA A 47 5.13 -0.38 7.07
N LEU A 48 3.94 -0.69 6.57
CA LEU A 48 2.92 0.28 6.18
C LEU A 48 1.78 0.20 7.18
N LEU A 49 1.45 1.34 7.78
CA LEU A 49 0.31 1.52 8.67
C LEU A 49 -0.66 2.51 8.03
N PHE A 50 -1.94 2.13 7.98
CA PHE A 50 -3.03 3.01 7.53
C PHE A 50 -4.30 2.62 8.29
N TRP A 51 -5.24 3.55 8.34
CA TRP A 51 -6.54 3.36 8.99
C TRP A 51 -7.61 3.08 7.94
N SER A 52 -8.42 2.06 8.17
CA SER A 52 -9.58 1.75 7.31
C SER A 52 -10.85 2.51 7.71
N MET A 53 -10.78 3.27 8.80
CA MET A 53 -11.91 3.98 9.41
C MET A 53 -11.48 5.40 9.79
N LYS A 54 -12.43 6.33 9.74
CA LYS A 54 -12.28 7.70 10.23
C LYS A 54 -12.36 7.73 11.77
N PRO A 55 -12.02 8.86 12.42
CA PRO A 55 -12.13 9.00 13.88
C PRO A 55 -13.54 8.76 14.45
N ASP A 56 -14.57 8.95 13.63
CA ASP A 56 -15.98 8.71 14.00
C ASP A 56 -16.41 7.24 13.84
N GLY A 57 -15.51 6.35 13.41
CA GLY A 57 -15.79 4.93 13.20
C GLY A 57 -16.47 4.61 11.86
N THR A 58 -16.66 5.57 10.96
CA THR A 58 -17.14 5.28 9.59
C THR A 58 -16.00 4.76 8.70
N VAL A 59 -16.32 3.90 7.72
CA VAL A 59 -15.34 3.42 6.74
C VAL A 59 -14.74 4.60 5.99
N ASP A 60 -13.41 4.61 5.82
CA ASP A 60 -12.73 5.61 5.00
C ASP A 60 -12.55 5.13 3.55
N PRO A 61 -13.26 5.69 2.55
CA PRO A 61 -13.10 5.29 1.15
C PRO A 61 -11.72 5.58 0.56
N LEU A 62 -10.94 6.49 1.19
CA LEU A 62 -9.57 6.79 0.78
C LEU A 62 -8.59 5.68 1.16
N SER A 63 -8.99 4.78 2.06
CA SER A 63 -8.20 3.63 2.52
C SER A 63 -8.24 2.43 1.58
N LEU A 64 -9.01 2.51 0.49
CA LEU A 64 -9.01 1.49 -0.56
C LEU A 64 -7.57 1.29 -1.04
N HIS A 65 -7.10 0.06 -0.96
CA HIS A 65 -5.74 -0.31 -1.32
C HIS A 65 -5.71 -1.66 -2.04
N GLY A 66 -4.64 -1.87 -2.80
CA GLY A 66 -4.40 -3.12 -3.49
C GLY A 66 -2.90 -3.40 -3.64
N SER A 67 -2.59 -4.63 -4.06
CA SER A 67 -1.23 -4.99 -4.49
C SER A 67 -1.16 -4.92 -6.01
N CYS A 68 -0.24 -4.12 -6.54
CA CYS A 68 0.10 -4.15 -7.95
C CYS A 68 0.75 -5.50 -8.33
N PRO A 69 0.65 -5.90 -9.60
CA PRO A 69 1.33 -7.10 -10.09
C PRO A 69 2.83 -7.04 -9.83
N VAL A 70 3.43 -8.17 -9.42
CA VAL A 70 4.89 -8.32 -9.40
C VAL A 70 5.33 -8.59 -10.83
N ILE A 71 6.18 -7.71 -11.36
CA ILE A 71 6.74 -7.85 -12.72
C ILE A 71 8.03 -8.66 -12.66
N LYS A 72 8.87 -8.40 -11.64
CA LYS A 72 10.13 -9.10 -11.43
C LYS A 72 10.44 -9.31 -9.95
N GLY A 73 10.88 -10.53 -9.61
CA GLY A 73 11.19 -10.96 -8.24
C GLY A 73 10.01 -11.64 -7.54
N ASN A 74 10.04 -11.65 -6.20
CA ASN A 74 8.98 -12.25 -5.37
C ASN A 74 8.59 -11.30 -4.23
N LYS A 75 7.29 -11.10 -4.04
CA LYS A 75 6.74 -10.27 -2.95
C LYS A 75 6.27 -11.15 -1.80
N TRP A 76 6.86 -10.96 -0.63
CA TRP A 76 6.43 -11.54 0.63
C TRP A 76 5.96 -10.43 1.57
N SER A 77 4.77 -10.60 2.15
CA SER A 77 4.22 -9.63 3.08
C SER A 77 3.36 -10.28 4.15
N SER A 78 3.39 -9.70 5.34
CA SER A 78 2.52 -10.07 6.45
C SER A 78 1.57 -8.92 6.78
N THR A 79 0.27 -9.19 6.78
CA THR A 79 -0.78 -8.22 7.12
C THR A 79 -1.32 -8.51 8.52
N LYS A 80 -1.37 -7.48 9.36
CA LYS A 80 -1.99 -7.55 10.68
C LYS A 80 -3.18 -6.61 10.71
N TRP A 81 -4.37 -7.15 10.96
CA TRP A 81 -5.57 -6.37 11.21
C TRP A 81 -5.72 -6.09 12.71
N MET A 82 -6.16 -4.89 13.03
CA MET A 82 -6.46 -4.43 14.39
C MET A 82 -7.90 -3.94 14.40
N HIS A 83 -8.69 -4.45 15.32
CA HIS A 83 -10.13 -4.20 15.41
C HIS A 83 -10.41 -3.27 16.58
N VAL A 84 -11.41 -2.41 16.41
CA VAL A 84 -11.88 -1.50 17.49
C VAL A 84 -12.54 -2.26 18.65
N HIS A 85 -12.99 -3.50 18.40
CA HIS A 85 -13.57 -4.39 19.39
C HIS A 85 -12.90 -5.77 19.33
N GLY A 86 -13.03 -6.53 20.42
CA GLY A 86 -12.53 -7.90 20.49
C GLY A 86 -13.19 -8.78 19.42
N TYR A 87 -12.41 -9.71 18.88
CA TYR A 87 -12.98 -10.85 18.18
C TYR A 87 -13.61 -11.77 19.23
N HIS A 88 -14.92 -11.97 19.14
CA HIS A 88 -15.67 -12.95 19.93
C HIS A 88 -16.06 -14.12 19.03
#